data_AF-A0A3P1YDL6-F1
#
_entry.id   AF-A0A3P1YDL6-F1
#
_cell.length_a   1.000
_cell.length_b   1.000
_cell.length_c   1.000
_cell.angle_alpha   90.00
_cell.angle_beta   90.00
_cell.angle_gamma   90.00
#
_symmetry.space_group_name_H-M   'P 1'
#
loop_
_entity.id
_entity.type
_entity.pdbx_description
1 polymer ?
#
loop_
_entity_poly.entity_id
_entity_poly.type
_entity_poly.pdbx_seq_one_letter_code
_entity_poly.pdbx_strand_id
1 'polypeptide(L)'
;MPNASTRQTIARQWEILKALPRRGAGMGVAELESHLRAHGFEASARTLQRDLVDLAQAFRIECNNKSKPFGWRWEQGAAQDLLGLTAAEAVSLHLVEQAIRPVLPAAIVQSMVPRFEQARQKLASLELEAGLSALASHCRFVSDGAPLHPPHIDEAVLQSVQDALGAAQQLSVRYHSAAQLAAAEEGQMPEEAPAMRLHPLALINRGPVIYLGA
;
A
#
# COMPACT_ATOMS: atom_id res chain seq x y z
N MET A 1 21.45 -0.47 -37.33
CA MET A 1 21.63 -1.81 -36.71
C MET A 1 22.02 -1.62 -35.25
N PRO A 2 21.19 -1.96 -34.25
CA PRO A 2 21.65 -1.91 -32.86
C PRO A 2 22.65 -3.04 -32.62
N ASN A 3 23.90 -2.67 -32.30
CA ASN A 3 25.02 -3.57 -32.03
C ASN A 3 24.67 -4.57 -30.93
N ALA A 4 24.98 -5.86 -31.12
CA ALA A 4 24.69 -6.93 -30.16
C ALA A 4 25.25 -6.65 -28.75
N SER A 5 26.37 -5.91 -28.67
CA SER A 5 26.99 -5.48 -27.40
C SER A 5 26.12 -4.52 -26.58
N THR A 6 25.36 -3.64 -27.24
CA THR A 6 24.43 -2.71 -26.58
C THR A 6 23.26 -3.48 -25.96
N ARG A 7 22.70 -4.46 -26.70
CA ARG A 7 21.64 -5.34 -26.19
C ARG A 7 22.10 -6.16 -24.98
N GLN A 8 23.32 -6.72 -25.04
CA GLN A 8 23.90 -7.43 -23.89
C GLN A 8 24.15 -6.52 -22.69
N THR A 9 24.56 -5.27 -22.91
CA THR A 9 24.76 -4.28 -21.84
C THR A 9 23.44 -3.92 -21.15
N ILE A 10 22.39 -3.62 -21.92
CA ILE A 10 21.06 -3.31 -21.37
C ILE A 10 20.49 -4.51 -20.61
N ALA A 11 20.58 -5.72 -21.18
CA ALA A 11 20.09 -6.94 -20.53
C ALA A 11 20.84 -7.19 -19.20
N ARG A 12 22.17 -7.00 -19.17
CA ARG A 12 22.96 -7.08 -17.94
C ARG A 12 22.54 -6.04 -16.91
N GLN A 13 22.42 -4.78 -17.32
CA GLN A 13 22.00 -3.68 -16.45
C GLN A 13 20.60 -3.93 -15.86
N TRP A 14 19.70 -4.51 -16.65
CA TRP A 14 18.39 -4.93 -16.19
C TRP A 14 18.47 -6.01 -15.11
N GLU A 15 19.32 -7.02 -15.28
CA GLU A 15 19.50 -8.03 -14.23
C GLU A 15 20.19 -7.50 -12.97
N ILE A 16 21.09 -6.52 -13.10
CA ILE A 16 21.63 -5.81 -11.92
C ILE A 16 20.48 -5.21 -11.11
N LEU A 17 19.57 -4.47 -11.77
CA LEU A 17 18.46 -3.81 -11.09
C LEU A 17 17.51 -4.80 -10.39
N LYS A 18 17.25 -5.97 -11.00
CA LYS A 18 16.44 -7.02 -10.37
C LYS A 18 17.10 -7.64 -9.13
N ALA A 19 18.43 -7.79 -9.16
CA ALA A 19 19.18 -8.43 -8.09
C ALA A 19 19.31 -7.55 -6.83
N LEU A 20 19.24 -6.22 -6.97
CA LEU A 20 19.48 -5.31 -5.85
C LEU A 20 18.42 -5.44 -4.75
N PRO A 21 18.83 -5.61 -3.47
CA PRO A 21 17.91 -5.73 -2.35
C PRO A 21 17.25 -4.39 -2.03
N ARG A 22 16.08 -4.45 -1.39
CA ARG A 22 15.27 -3.28 -1.01
C ARG A 22 15.55 -2.74 0.38
N ARG A 23 16.16 -3.57 1.25
CA ARG A 23 16.46 -3.28 2.66
C ARG A 23 17.76 -3.96 3.06
N GLY A 24 18.33 -3.55 4.19
CA GLY A 24 19.55 -4.15 4.73
C GLY A 24 20.83 -3.54 4.16
N ALA A 25 21.95 -4.23 4.32
CA ALA A 25 23.27 -3.72 4.00
C ALA A 25 23.51 -3.47 2.49
N GLY A 26 22.68 -4.03 1.62
CA GLY A 26 22.89 -4.02 0.17
C GLY A 26 23.58 -5.29 -0.33
N MET A 27 23.72 -5.41 -1.64
CA MET A 27 24.45 -6.49 -2.30
C MET A 27 25.82 -6.02 -2.75
N GLY A 28 26.87 -6.77 -2.43
CA GLY A 28 28.24 -6.45 -2.81
C GLY A 28 28.51 -6.70 -4.30
N VAL A 29 29.57 -6.07 -4.84
CA VAL A 29 29.97 -6.29 -6.26
C VAL A 29 30.30 -7.75 -6.54
N ALA A 30 30.94 -8.46 -5.60
CA ALA A 30 31.27 -9.89 -5.77
C ALA A 30 30.03 -10.79 -5.77
N GLU A 31 29.01 -10.43 -4.98
CA GLU A 31 27.71 -11.14 -4.95
C GLU A 31 26.95 -10.89 -6.25
N LEU A 32 26.90 -9.64 -6.72
CA LEU A 32 26.31 -9.29 -8.02
C LEU A 32 27.02 -9.97 -9.19
N GLU A 33 28.35 -10.06 -9.17
CA GLU A 33 29.12 -10.76 -10.20
C GLU A 33 28.76 -12.26 -10.24
N SER A 34 28.65 -12.89 -9.07
CA SER A 34 28.23 -14.29 -8.96
C SER A 34 26.79 -14.49 -9.45
N HIS A 35 25.89 -13.57 -9.11
CA HIS A 35 24.50 -13.58 -9.58
C HIS A 35 24.41 -13.45 -11.09
N LEU A 36 25.14 -12.49 -11.69
CA LEU A 36 25.16 -12.27 -13.14
C LEU A 36 25.73 -13.49 -13.88
N ARG A 37 26.81 -14.09 -13.38
CA ARG A 37 27.40 -15.31 -13.96
C ARG A 37 26.40 -16.47 -13.96
N ALA A 38 25.64 -16.64 -12.87
CA ALA A 38 24.58 -17.66 -12.79
C ALA A 38 23.43 -17.42 -13.79
N HIS A 39 23.22 -16.19 -14.23
CA HIS A 39 22.21 -15.81 -15.23
C HIS A 39 22.78 -15.65 -16.64
N GLY A 40 24.01 -16.13 -16.89
CA GLY A 40 24.62 -16.14 -18.22
C GLY A 40 25.24 -14.82 -18.67
N PHE A 41 25.47 -13.87 -17.75
CA PHE A 41 26.14 -12.60 -18.03
C PHE A 41 27.57 -12.62 -17.50
N GLU A 42 28.55 -12.47 -18.39
CA GLU A 42 29.93 -12.24 -18.00
C GLU A 42 30.23 -10.73 -17.91
N ALA A 43 30.65 -10.28 -16.73
CA ALA A 43 31.09 -8.92 -16.52
C ALA A 43 32.15 -8.86 -15.42
N SER A 44 33.17 -8.02 -15.63
CA SER A 44 34.20 -7.79 -14.62
C SER A 44 33.68 -6.91 -13.48
N ALA A 45 34.30 -6.99 -12.30
CA ALA A 45 34.00 -6.09 -11.18
C ALA A 45 34.08 -4.60 -11.58
N ARG A 46 35.03 -4.22 -12.44
CA ARG A 46 35.15 -2.84 -12.97
C ARG A 46 33.94 -2.46 -13.85
N THR A 47 33.46 -3.39 -14.67
CA THR A 47 32.26 -3.18 -15.51
C THR A 47 31.02 -3.04 -14.65
N LEU A 48 30.82 -3.92 -13.67
CA LEU A 48 29.69 -3.83 -12.73
C LEU A 48 29.70 -2.51 -11.95
N GLN A 49 30.86 -2.10 -11.43
CA GLN A 49 30.97 -0.83 -10.71
C GLN A 49 30.60 0.37 -11.58
N ARG A 50 31.05 0.39 -12.84
CA ARG A 50 30.67 1.44 -13.79
C ARG A 50 29.17 1.40 -14.06
N ASP A 51 28.62 0.22 -14.37
CA ASP A 51 27.19 0.07 -14.62
C ASP A 51 26.34 0.50 -13.41
N LEU A 52 26.76 0.21 -12.18
CA LEU A 52 26.07 0.65 -10.96
C LEU A 52 26.11 2.17 -10.79
N VAL A 53 27.24 2.80 -11.10
CA VAL A 53 27.36 4.27 -11.08
C VAL A 53 26.46 4.89 -12.16
N ASP A 54 26.46 4.35 -13.37
CA ASP A 54 25.61 4.83 -14.47
C ASP A 54 24.12 4.63 -14.13
N LEU A 55 23.76 3.47 -13.58
CA LEU A 55 22.41 3.16 -13.12
C LEU A 55 21.98 4.07 -11.97
N ALA A 56 22.86 4.45 -11.05
CA ALA A 56 22.54 5.37 -9.97
C ALA A 56 22.22 6.80 -10.45
N GLN A 57 22.63 7.17 -11.67
CA GLN A 57 22.25 8.44 -12.28
C GLN A 57 20.82 8.41 -12.82
N ALA A 58 20.33 7.25 -13.26
CA ALA A 58 19.02 7.10 -13.88
C ALA A 58 17.96 6.49 -12.94
N PHE A 59 18.39 5.73 -11.95
CA PHE A 59 17.54 5.01 -11.00
C PHE A 59 17.95 5.39 -9.58
N ARG A 60 16.97 5.39 -8.69
CA ARG A 60 17.13 5.70 -7.26
C ARG A 60 17.75 4.52 -6.49
N ILE A 61 18.98 4.19 -6.85
CA ILE A 61 19.82 3.19 -6.16
C ILE A 61 20.98 3.90 -5.47
N GLU A 62 21.39 3.38 -4.33
CA GLU A 62 22.45 3.97 -3.52
C GLU A 62 23.51 2.93 -3.14
N CYS A 63 24.74 3.41 -2.95
CA CYS A 63 25.82 2.65 -2.34
C CYS A 63 25.79 2.87 -0.82
N ASN A 64 25.51 1.82 -0.07
CA ASN A 64 25.62 1.82 1.38
C ASN A 64 27.10 1.75 1.78
N ASN A 65 27.68 2.92 2.07
CA ASN A 65 29.08 3.09 2.47
C ASN A 65 29.31 3.02 3.99
N LYS A 66 28.30 2.63 4.78
CA LYS A 66 28.37 2.64 6.26
C LYS A 66 29.31 1.58 6.84
N SER A 67 29.52 0.47 6.13
CA SER A 67 30.42 -0.62 6.54
C SER A 67 30.91 -1.38 5.33
N LYS A 68 32.15 -1.87 5.36
CA LYS A 68 32.66 -2.78 4.32
C LYS A 68 32.11 -4.21 4.56
N PRO A 69 31.83 -4.98 3.49
CA PRO A 69 31.88 -4.59 2.07
C PRO A 69 30.76 -3.62 1.71
N PHE A 70 31.03 -2.68 0.80
CA PHE A 70 30.03 -1.73 0.34
C PHE A 70 28.94 -2.46 -0.45
N GLY A 71 27.70 -2.28 -0.02
CA GLY A 71 26.53 -2.90 -0.63
C GLY A 71 25.73 -1.90 -1.43
N TRP A 72 25.29 -2.29 -2.63
CA TRP A 72 24.35 -1.52 -3.43
C TRP A 72 22.93 -1.95 -3.10
N ARG A 73 22.01 -1.00 -3.03
CA ARG A 73 20.59 -1.25 -2.79
C ARG A 73 19.72 -0.20 -3.44
N TRP A 74 18.44 -0.49 -3.53
CA TRP A 74 17.45 0.55 -3.78
C TRP A 74 17.40 1.54 -2.62
N GLU A 75 17.23 2.83 -2.92
CA GLU A 75 16.80 3.80 -1.92
C GLU A 75 15.47 3.34 -1.30
N GLN A 76 15.21 3.73 -0.06
CA GLN A 76 13.94 3.38 0.57
C GLN A 76 12.77 3.96 -0.24
N GLY A 77 11.88 3.08 -0.71
CA GLY A 77 10.71 3.44 -1.52
C GLY A 77 10.93 3.38 -3.05
N ALA A 78 12.16 3.46 -3.54
CA ALA A 78 12.47 3.57 -4.98
C ALA A 78 12.18 2.31 -5.82
N ALA A 79 12.33 1.12 -5.23
CA ALA A 79 12.11 -0.14 -5.96
C ALA A 79 10.65 -0.38 -6.41
N GLN A 80 9.70 0.46 -5.95
CA GLN A 80 8.31 0.39 -6.39
C GLN A 80 8.14 0.92 -7.82
N ASP A 81 9.06 1.77 -8.29
CA ASP A 81 8.93 2.49 -9.57
C ASP A 81 9.44 1.70 -10.78
N LEU A 82 10.27 0.67 -10.57
CA LEU A 82 10.90 -0.06 -11.69
C LEU A 82 9.92 -0.92 -12.49
N LEU A 83 8.87 -1.39 -11.84
CA LEU A 83 7.71 -2.05 -12.44
C LEU A 83 6.51 -1.15 -12.16
N GLY A 84 6.51 0.04 -12.76
CA GLY A 84 5.39 0.97 -12.63
C GLY A 84 4.06 0.29 -12.95
N LEU A 85 2.99 0.76 -12.30
CA LEU A 85 1.64 0.21 -12.51
C LEU A 85 1.22 0.37 -13.98
N THR A 86 0.58 -0.66 -14.54
CA THR A 86 -0.19 -0.53 -15.77
C THR A 86 -1.41 0.38 -15.54
N ALA A 87 -2.01 0.89 -16.62
CA ALA A 87 -3.24 1.70 -16.51
C ALA A 87 -4.38 0.94 -15.82
N ALA A 88 -4.57 -0.34 -16.14
CA ALA A 88 -5.58 -1.20 -15.53
C ALA A 88 -5.34 -1.43 -14.03
N GLU A 89 -4.08 -1.66 -13.63
CA GLU A 89 -3.72 -1.81 -12.21
C GLU A 89 -3.91 -0.50 -11.43
N ALA A 90 -3.60 0.65 -12.05
CA ALA A 90 -3.80 1.96 -11.43
C ALA A 90 -5.28 2.26 -11.20
N VAL A 91 -6.15 2.00 -12.19
CA VAL A 91 -7.61 2.11 -12.04
C VAL A 91 -8.11 1.17 -10.94
N SER A 92 -7.67 -0.09 -10.97
CA SER A 92 -8.10 -1.10 -9.99
C SER A 92 -7.70 -0.71 -8.57
N LEU A 93 -6.45 -0.28 -8.36
CA LEU A 93 -5.97 0.16 -7.05
C LEU A 93 -6.69 1.41 -6.55
N HIS A 94 -7.04 2.34 -7.44
CA HIS A 94 -7.82 3.52 -7.07
C HIS A 94 -9.24 3.15 -6.60
N LEU A 95 -9.90 2.21 -7.26
CA LEU A 95 -11.21 1.70 -6.83
C LEU A 95 -11.11 0.93 -5.51
N VAL A 96 -10.07 0.11 -5.35
CA VAL A 96 -9.81 -0.64 -4.11
C VAL A 96 -9.56 0.30 -2.92
N GLU A 97 -8.79 1.38 -3.11
CA GLU A 97 -8.53 2.37 -2.06
C GLU A 97 -9.82 2.91 -1.43
N GLN A 98 -10.83 3.20 -2.26
CA GLN A 98 -12.13 3.71 -1.80
C GLN A 98 -12.94 2.65 -1.04
N ALA A 99 -12.84 1.38 -1.45
CA ALA A 99 -13.61 0.29 -0.87
C ALA A 99 -13.05 -0.21 0.47
N ILE A 100 -11.72 -0.21 0.66
CA ILE A 100 -11.09 -0.89 1.80
C ILE A 100 -10.84 0.01 3.02
N ARG A 101 -10.71 1.33 2.83
CA ARG A 101 -10.42 2.29 3.91
C ARG A 101 -11.35 2.16 5.13
N PRO A 102 -12.66 1.94 4.98
CA PRO A 102 -13.56 1.82 6.14
C PRO A 102 -13.56 0.43 6.78
N VAL A 103 -12.93 -0.57 6.15
CA VAL A 103 -12.97 -1.98 6.59
C VAL A 103 -11.69 -2.40 7.30
N LEU A 104 -10.54 -1.89 6.85
CA LEU A 104 -9.23 -2.36 7.33
C LEU A 104 -8.70 -1.50 8.50
N PRO A 105 -7.93 -2.09 9.42
CA PRO A 105 -7.16 -1.34 10.42
C PRO A 105 -6.24 -0.30 9.79
N ALA A 106 -6.10 0.85 10.44
CA ALA A 106 -5.29 1.97 9.96
C ALA A 106 -3.85 1.54 9.60
N ALA A 107 -3.24 0.65 10.38
CA ALA A 107 -1.89 0.12 10.11
C ALA A 107 -1.77 -0.61 8.77
N ILE A 108 -2.79 -1.37 8.37
CA ILE A 108 -2.81 -2.10 7.09
C ILE A 108 -2.98 -1.11 5.94
N VAL A 109 -3.91 -0.15 6.07
CA VAL A 109 -4.10 0.92 5.08
C VAL A 109 -2.81 1.72 4.89
N GLN A 110 -2.12 2.07 5.99
CA GLN A 110 -0.87 2.81 5.96
C GLN A 110 0.24 2.07 5.18
N SER A 111 0.27 0.75 5.26
CA SER A 111 1.22 -0.07 4.50
C SER A 111 0.99 -0.03 2.98
N MET A 112 -0.23 0.28 2.55
CA MET A 112 -0.65 0.33 1.15
C MET A 112 -0.59 1.74 0.54
N VAL A 113 -0.50 2.79 1.36
CA VAL A 113 -0.43 4.20 0.92
C VAL A 113 0.57 4.45 -0.22
N PRO A 114 1.81 3.90 -0.20
CA PRO A 114 2.75 4.11 -1.30
C PRO A 114 2.25 3.60 -2.66
N ARG A 115 1.49 2.48 -2.67
CA ARG A 115 0.90 1.94 -3.90
C ARG A 115 -0.29 2.75 -4.37
N PHE A 116 -1.09 3.29 -3.46
CA PHE A 116 -2.19 4.18 -3.81
C PHE A 116 -1.70 5.50 -4.39
N GLU A 117 -0.64 6.09 -3.83
CA GLU A 117 0.03 7.26 -4.39
C GLU A 117 0.57 6.97 -5.80
N GLN A 118 1.25 5.84 -5.98
CA GLN A 118 1.75 5.43 -7.29
C GLN A 118 0.61 5.27 -8.31
N ALA A 119 -0.53 4.71 -7.91
CA ALA A 119 -1.71 4.58 -8.76
C ALA A 119 -2.29 5.93 -9.15
N ARG A 120 -2.42 6.88 -8.20
CA ARG A 120 -2.89 8.25 -8.46
C ARG A 120 -1.96 9.01 -9.41
N GLN A 121 -0.65 8.93 -9.19
CA GLN A 121 0.34 9.54 -10.08
C GLN A 121 0.29 8.95 -11.48
N LYS A 122 0.11 7.63 -11.60
CA LYS A 122 -0.06 6.97 -12.90
C LYS A 122 -1.33 7.46 -13.62
N LEU A 123 -2.47 7.51 -12.93
CA LEU A 123 -3.72 8.01 -13.52
C LEU A 123 -3.63 9.48 -13.93
N ALA A 124 -2.98 10.33 -13.13
CA ALA A 124 -2.73 11.74 -13.48
C ALA A 124 -1.81 11.88 -14.71
N SER A 125 -0.81 11.00 -14.87
CA SER A 125 0.05 10.99 -16.06
C SER A 125 -0.67 10.48 -17.33
N LEU A 126 -1.79 9.78 -17.17
CA LEU A 126 -2.60 9.19 -18.24
C LEU A 126 -3.73 10.12 -18.72
N GLU A 127 -3.69 11.42 -18.42
CA GLU A 127 -4.67 12.42 -18.89
C GLU A 127 -4.91 12.43 -20.42
N LEU A 128 -4.02 11.81 -21.20
CA LEU A 128 -4.15 11.59 -22.64
C LEU A 128 -4.97 10.34 -23.05
N GLU A 129 -5.22 9.39 -22.15
CA GLU A 129 -6.10 8.23 -22.35
C GLU A 129 -7.44 8.43 -21.61
N ALA A 130 -8.27 9.32 -22.15
CA ALA A 130 -9.51 9.80 -21.53
C ALA A 130 -10.51 8.70 -21.10
N GLY A 131 -10.40 7.47 -21.60
CA GLY A 131 -11.35 6.38 -21.29
C GLY A 131 -11.14 5.72 -19.94
N LEU A 132 -9.91 5.31 -19.61
CA LEU A 132 -9.63 4.51 -18.40
C LEU A 132 -9.55 5.35 -17.13
N SER A 133 -8.97 6.56 -17.21
CA SER A 133 -8.98 7.51 -16.10
C SER A 133 -10.40 7.96 -15.75
N ALA A 134 -11.26 8.17 -16.76
CA ALA A 134 -12.67 8.43 -16.55
C ALA A 134 -13.40 7.24 -15.92
N LEU A 135 -13.09 6.00 -16.29
CA LEU A 135 -13.78 4.83 -15.71
C LEU A 135 -13.74 4.82 -14.17
N ALA A 136 -12.60 5.19 -13.58
CA ALA A 136 -12.46 5.30 -12.13
C ALA A 136 -13.43 6.33 -11.51
N SER A 137 -13.71 7.43 -12.20
CA SER A 137 -14.68 8.45 -11.76
C SER A 137 -16.14 8.07 -12.04
N HIS A 138 -16.39 7.18 -13.00
CA HIS A 138 -17.73 6.72 -13.40
C HIS A 138 -18.19 5.45 -12.68
N CYS A 139 -17.26 4.67 -12.13
CA CYS A 139 -17.60 3.56 -11.27
C CYS A 139 -17.99 4.06 -9.88
N ARG A 140 -19.21 3.72 -9.46
CA ARG A 140 -19.70 3.94 -8.10
C ARG A 140 -20.15 2.61 -7.54
N PHE A 141 -19.73 2.31 -6.33
CA PHE A 141 -20.29 1.20 -5.58
C PHE A 141 -21.57 1.69 -4.92
N VAL A 142 -22.70 1.09 -5.28
CA VAL A 142 -24.01 1.36 -4.68
C VAL A 142 -24.42 0.08 -3.96
N SER A 143 -24.73 0.19 -2.67
CA SER A 143 -25.26 -0.94 -1.89
C SER A 143 -26.73 -1.16 -2.24
N ASP A 144 -27.20 -2.41 -2.27
CA ASP A 144 -28.59 -2.80 -2.59
C ASP A 144 -29.63 -2.42 -1.50
N GLY A 145 -29.44 -1.31 -0.77
CA GLY A 145 -30.29 -0.89 0.33
C GLY A 145 -30.72 0.58 0.25
N ALA A 146 -31.65 0.99 1.11
CA ALA A 146 -31.98 2.40 1.29
C ALA A 146 -30.70 3.22 1.58
N PRO A 147 -30.53 4.42 1.00
CA PRO A 147 -29.32 5.20 1.19
C PRO A 147 -29.19 5.57 2.68
N LEU A 148 -28.23 4.93 3.34
CA LEU A 148 -27.89 5.23 4.73
C LEU A 148 -27.03 6.50 4.76
N HIS A 149 -27.26 7.37 5.74
CA HIS A 149 -26.37 8.49 5.99
C HIS A 149 -25.13 7.98 6.75
N PRO A 150 -23.90 8.33 6.33
CA PRO A 150 -22.70 7.98 7.06
C PRO A 150 -22.75 8.55 8.49
N PRO A 151 -22.59 7.73 9.54
CA PRO A 151 -22.51 8.23 10.89
C PRO A 151 -21.15 8.88 11.12
N HIS A 152 -21.09 9.84 12.03
CA HIS A 152 -19.82 10.29 12.57
C HIS A 152 -19.23 9.17 13.45
N ILE A 153 -18.05 8.67 13.07
CA ILE A 153 -17.36 7.61 13.82
C ILE A 153 -16.15 8.23 14.50
N ASP A 154 -16.05 8.06 15.82
CA ASP A 154 -14.86 8.43 16.57
C ASP A 154 -13.72 7.46 16.21
N GLU A 155 -12.62 8.01 15.69
CA GLU A 155 -11.45 7.24 15.25
C GLU A 155 -10.82 6.44 16.39
N ALA A 156 -10.82 6.96 17.63
CA ALA A 156 -10.26 6.26 18.78
C ALA A 156 -11.10 5.03 19.17
N VAL A 157 -12.43 5.13 19.04
CA VAL A 157 -13.35 4.01 19.26
C VAL A 157 -13.15 2.95 18.18
N LEU A 158 -13.11 3.36 16.90
CA LEU A 158 -12.90 2.44 15.78
C LEU A 158 -11.56 1.70 15.92
N GLN A 159 -10.48 2.42 16.22
CA GLN A 159 -9.16 1.84 16.41
C GLN A 159 -9.16 0.82 17.56
N SER A 160 -9.77 1.15 18.70
CA SER A 160 -9.88 0.24 19.86
C SER A 160 -10.59 -1.07 19.50
N VAL A 161 -11.66 -0.99 18.70
CA VAL A 161 -12.42 -2.15 18.24
C VAL A 161 -11.60 -3.00 17.26
N GLN A 162 -10.90 -2.35 16.32
CA GLN A 162 -10.04 -3.03 15.34
C GLN A 162 -8.87 -3.75 16.01
N ASP A 163 -8.23 -3.12 17.00
CA ASP A 163 -7.14 -3.72 17.78
C ASP A 163 -7.61 -4.92 18.59
N ALA A 164 -8.78 -4.81 19.25
CA ALA A 164 -9.36 -5.92 19.99
C ALA A 164 -9.73 -7.10 19.09
N LEU A 165 -10.24 -6.85 17.88
CA LEU A 165 -10.48 -7.90 16.88
C LEU A 165 -9.17 -8.57 16.44
N GLY A 166 -8.14 -7.78 16.14
CA GLY A 166 -6.83 -8.29 15.72
C GLY A 166 -6.12 -9.11 16.80
N ALA A 167 -6.32 -8.75 18.07
CA ALA A 167 -5.73 -9.42 19.23
C ALA A 167 -6.66 -10.46 19.92
N ALA A 168 -7.87 -10.68 19.40
CA ALA A 168 -8.90 -11.53 19.99
C ALA A 168 -9.21 -11.19 21.47
N GLN A 169 -9.35 -9.91 21.79
CA GLN A 169 -9.61 -9.39 23.14
C GLN A 169 -11.08 -9.01 23.36
N GLN A 170 -11.54 -9.15 24.60
CA GLN A 170 -12.87 -8.65 25.00
C GLN A 170 -12.89 -7.12 25.08
N LEU A 171 -14.03 -6.54 24.72
CA LEU A 171 -14.28 -5.09 24.83
C LEU A 171 -15.25 -4.80 25.98
N SER A 172 -15.00 -3.73 26.74
CA SER A 172 -15.99 -3.14 27.64
C SER A 172 -16.60 -1.94 26.96
N VAL A 173 -17.90 -2.01 26.62
CA VAL A 173 -18.61 -0.99 25.84
C VAL A 173 -19.82 -0.46 26.59
N ARG A 174 -20.22 0.78 26.30
CA ARG A 174 -21.54 1.31 26.66
C ARG A 174 -22.33 1.46 25.37
N TYR A 175 -23.49 0.84 25.31
CA TYR A 175 -24.33 0.84 24.11
C TYR A 175 -25.56 1.71 24.31
N HIS A 176 -25.74 2.70 23.44
CA HIS A 176 -26.94 3.54 23.41
C HIS A 176 -27.91 2.99 22.36
N SER A 177 -29.10 2.60 22.81
CA SER A 177 -30.19 2.19 21.92
C SER A 177 -30.78 3.39 21.17
N ALA A 178 -31.46 3.13 20.06
CA ALA A 178 -32.13 4.18 19.28
C ALA A 178 -33.14 4.99 20.12
N ALA A 179 -33.83 4.36 21.07
CA ALA A 179 -34.76 5.02 21.96
C ALA A 179 -34.07 6.01 22.91
N GLN A 180 -32.88 5.66 23.41
CA GLN A 180 -32.10 6.54 24.29
C GLN A 180 -31.51 7.74 23.54
N LEU A 181 -31.10 7.54 22.29
CA LEU A 181 -30.64 8.65 21.44
C LEU A 181 -31.79 9.61 21.10
N ALA A 182 -32.97 9.11 20.76
CA ALA A 182 -34.15 9.93 20.51
C ALA A 182 -34.59 10.74 21.75
N ALA A 183 -34.58 10.12 22.93
CA ALA A 183 -34.89 10.81 24.18
C ALA A 183 -33.87 11.92 24.51
N ALA A 184 -32.59 11.72 24.18
CA ALA A 184 -31.55 12.72 24.34
C ALA A 184 -31.78 13.95 23.45
N GLU A 185 -32.20 13.73 22.20
CA GLU A 185 -32.53 14.80 21.23
C GLU A 185 -33.77 15.61 21.67
N GLU A 186 -34.71 14.98 22.36
CA GLU A 186 -35.90 15.62 22.96
C GLU A 186 -35.61 16.32 24.30
N GLY A 187 -34.35 16.38 24.73
CA GLY A 187 -33.92 17.07 25.95
C GLY A 187 -34.23 16.31 27.25
N GLN A 188 -34.61 15.04 27.15
CA GLN A 188 -34.75 14.17 28.32
C GLN A 188 -33.37 13.64 28.71
N MET A 189 -33.08 13.62 30.02
CA MET A 189 -31.82 13.07 30.54
C MET A 189 -31.76 11.57 30.22
N PRO A 190 -30.85 11.12 29.33
CA PRO A 190 -30.75 9.71 28.99
C PRO A 190 -30.24 8.94 30.20
N GLU A 191 -30.88 7.82 30.52
CA GLU A 191 -30.37 6.90 31.53
C GLU A 191 -28.97 6.41 31.12
N GLU A 192 -28.03 6.41 32.06
CA GLU A 192 -26.63 6.09 31.78
C GLU A 192 -26.52 4.65 31.26
N ALA A 193 -26.01 4.48 30.03
CA ALA A 193 -25.95 3.17 29.41
C ALA A 193 -25.04 2.22 30.21
N PRO A 194 -25.51 1.02 30.60
CA PRO A 194 -24.73 0.09 31.39
C PRO A 194 -23.51 -0.41 30.60
N ALA A 195 -22.40 -0.63 31.31
CA ALA A 195 -21.21 -1.24 30.72
C ALA A 195 -21.47 -2.73 30.44
N MET A 196 -21.25 -3.14 29.19
CA MET A 196 -21.37 -4.50 28.70
C MET A 196 -20.01 -5.02 28.25
N ARG A 197 -19.76 -6.31 28.47
CA ARG A 197 -18.61 -7.02 27.90
C ARG A 197 -19.01 -7.70 26.60
N LEU A 198 -18.26 -7.41 25.53
CA LEU A 198 -18.46 -7.98 24.20
C LEU A 198 -17.27 -8.85 23.79
N HIS A 199 -17.57 -9.90 23.04
CA HIS A 199 -16.59 -10.72 22.34
C HIS A 199 -16.63 -10.36 20.86
N PRO A 200 -15.85 -9.37 20.41
CA PRO A 200 -15.95 -8.91 19.03
C PRO A 200 -15.58 -10.04 18.06
N LEU A 201 -16.46 -10.32 17.11
CA LEU A 201 -16.29 -11.38 16.10
C LEU A 201 -15.91 -10.80 14.74
N ALA A 202 -16.56 -9.71 14.33
CA ALA A 202 -16.31 -9.09 13.04
C ALA A 202 -16.80 -7.64 12.99
N LEU A 203 -16.12 -6.81 12.18
CA LEU A 203 -16.68 -5.56 11.65
C LEU A 203 -17.39 -5.86 10.32
N ILE A 204 -18.67 -5.50 10.25
CA ILE A 204 -19.52 -5.71 9.10
C ILE A 204 -19.83 -4.35 8.50
N ASN A 205 -19.48 -4.16 7.23
CA ASN A 205 -19.77 -2.93 6.52
C ASN A 205 -21.05 -3.07 5.68
N ARG A 206 -22.01 -2.16 5.87
CA ARG A 206 -23.25 -2.10 5.09
C ARG A 206 -23.40 -0.70 4.53
N GLY A 207 -22.94 -0.52 3.30
CA GLY A 207 -22.85 0.79 2.68
C GLY A 207 -21.90 1.70 3.49
N PRO A 208 -22.35 2.88 3.96
CA PRO A 208 -21.54 3.80 4.75
C PRO A 208 -21.59 3.54 6.26
N VAL A 209 -22.30 2.50 6.73
CA VAL A 209 -22.46 2.19 8.16
C VAL A 209 -21.67 0.94 8.54
N ILE A 210 -20.90 1.05 9.62
CA ILE A 210 -20.13 -0.04 10.20
C ILE A 210 -20.89 -0.62 11.39
N TYR A 211 -21.02 -1.95 11.43
CA TYR A 211 -21.60 -2.70 12.54
C TYR A 211 -20.54 -3.58 13.19
N LEU A 212 -20.58 -3.70 14.52
CA LEU A 212 -19.81 -4.69 15.26
C LEU A 212 -20.69 -5.92 15.51
N GLY A 213 -20.30 -7.08 15.01
CA GLY A 213 -20.86 -8.37 15.43
C GLY A 213 -20.12 -8.87 16.65
N ALA A 214 -20.84 -9.12 17.75
CA ALA A 214 -20.28 -9.56 19.03
C ALA A 214 -21.30 -10.37 19.84
#